data_AF-A0A7C4EWT4-F1
#
_entry.id   AF-A0A7C4EWT4-F1
#
_cell.length_a   1.000
_cell.length_b   1.000
_cell.length_c   1.000
_cell.angle_alpha   90.00
_cell.angle_beta   90.00
_cell.angle_gamma   90.00
#
_symmetry.space_group_name_H-M   'P 1'
#
loop_
_entity.id
_entity.type
_entity.pdbx_description
1 polymer ?
#
loop_
_entity_poly.entity_id
_entity_poly.type
_entity_poly.pdbx_seq_one_letter_code
_entity_poly.pdbx_strand_id
1 'polypeptide(L)'
;MPVFDIKSVRLARDLLSQRRQQVCVRGFAAALLLLSIQLTFSYAWSQTTDSRAAVARASTEVLQNILDGIAQGDFAKYSKDFAPDMKASQTREAFLALQKKIQSALGKLKSLHYLGSYSQGGNVIQLFKANFTKHRDDVLIKLVLEAKKSKPLVTGLWLDSPALEK
;
A
#
# COMPACT_ATOMS: atom_id res chain seq x y z
N MET A 1 -57.76 58.64 31.84
CA MET A 1 -57.29 58.24 30.50
C MET A 1 -55.78 58.05 30.56
N PRO A 2 -55.22 56.83 30.41
CA PRO A 2 -53.77 56.66 30.36
C PRO A 2 -53.24 56.99 28.95
N VAL A 3 -52.22 57.84 28.91
CA VAL A 3 -51.48 58.24 27.71
C VAL A 3 -50.50 57.13 27.36
N PHE A 4 -50.67 56.50 26.20
CA PHE A 4 -49.75 55.51 25.67
C PHE A 4 -48.46 56.21 25.19
N ASP A 5 -47.33 55.88 25.82
CA ASP A 5 -46.00 56.36 25.45
C ASP A 5 -45.50 55.64 24.18
N ILE A 6 -45.45 56.38 23.07
CA ILE A 6 -45.10 55.87 21.74
C ILE A 6 -43.60 55.55 21.61
N LYS A 7 -42.73 56.06 22.51
CA LYS A 7 -41.27 55.84 22.42
C LYS A 7 -40.85 54.44 22.84
N SER A 8 -41.53 53.85 23.81
CA SER A 8 -41.22 52.51 24.34
C SER A 8 -41.54 51.38 23.34
N VAL A 9 -42.56 51.57 22.49
CA VAL A 9 -42.93 50.64 21.42
C VAL A 9 -41.91 50.62 20.28
N ARG A 10 -41.24 51.75 20.01
CA ARG A 10 -40.25 51.86 18.92
C ARG A 10 -38.93 51.17 19.31
N LEU A 11 -38.48 51.35 20.56
CA LEU A 11 -37.29 50.71 21.12
C LEU A 11 -37.40 49.17 21.23
N ALA A 12 -38.58 48.65 21.62
CA ALA A 12 -38.80 47.21 21.69
C ALA A 12 -38.76 46.53 20.30
N ARG A 13 -39.13 47.26 19.24
CA ARG A 13 -39.14 46.75 17.86
C ARG A 13 -37.73 46.60 17.30
N ASP A 14 -36.84 47.55 17.60
CA ASP A 14 -35.44 47.50 17.15
C ASP A 14 -34.63 46.41 17.87
N LEU A 15 -34.86 46.19 19.16
CA LEU A 15 -34.20 45.13 19.92
C LEU A 15 -34.61 43.72 19.45
N LEU A 16 -35.86 43.53 19.01
CA LEU A 16 -36.34 42.27 18.45
C LEU A 16 -35.79 42.02 17.03
N SER A 17 -35.61 43.08 16.23
CA SER A 17 -34.95 43.02 14.91
C SER A 17 -33.48 42.60 15.05
N GLN A 18 -32.75 43.20 15.99
CA GLN A 18 -31.33 42.94 16.24
C GLN A 18 -31.08 41.51 16.77
N ARG A 19 -31.99 40.96 17.60
CA ARG A 19 -31.93 39.55 18.03
C ARG A 19 -32.22 38.56 16.90
N ARG A 20 -33.10 38.89 15.95
CA ARG A 20 -33.39 38.01 14.79
C ARG A 20 -32.20 37.91 13.83
N GLN A 21 -31.46 38.99 13.61
CA GLN A 21 -30.27 38.97 12.75
C GLN A 21 -29.10 38.17 13.37
N GLN A 22 -28.89 38.23 14.69
CA GLN A 22 -27.80 37.49 15.33
C GLN A 22 -27.98 35.96 15.34
N VAL A 23 -29.22 35.47 15.34
CA VAL A 23 -29.49 34.02 15.32
C VAL A 23 -29.21 33.41 13.94
N CYS A 24 -29.53 34.11 12.84
CA CYS A 24 -29.25 33.64 11.49
C CYS A 24 -27.74 33.56 11.19
N VAL A 25 -26.94 34.54 11.62
CA VAL A 25 -25.49 34.56 11.33
C VAL A 25 -24.73 33.50 12.13
N ARG A 26 -25.16 33.21 13.36
CA ARG A 26 -24.55 32.17 14.21
C ARG A 26 -24.87 30.75 13.73
N GLY A 27 -26.07 30.51 13.19
CA GLY A 27 -26.44 29.21 12.60
C GLY A 27 -25.64 28.88 11.34
N PHE A 28 -25.41 29.86 10.46
CA PHE A 28 -24.63 29.68 9.23
C PHE A 28 -23.14 29.41 9.51
N ALA A 29 -22.54 30.08 10.49
CA ALA A 29 -21.14 29.85 10.86
C ALA A 29 -20.91 28.43 11.44
N ALA A 30 -21.84 27.91 12.24
CA ALA A 30 -21.75 26.56 12.79
C ALA A 30 -21.91 25.46 11.72
N ALA A 31 -22.78 25.68 10.73
CA ALA A 31 -22.97 24.74 9.61
C ALA A 31 -21.73 24.67 8.69
N LEU A 32 -21.07 25.80 8.43
CA LEU A 32 -19.82 25.84 7.63
C LEU A 32 -18.64 25.14 8.31
N LEU A 33 -18.55 25.21 9.65
CA LEU A 33 -17.53 24.50 10.44
C LEU A 33 -17.74 22.99 10.49
N LEU A 34 -18.99 22.51 10.47
CA LEU A 34 -19.28 21.08 10.42
C LEU A 34 -19.06 20.49 9.00
N LEU A 35 -19.31 21.27 7.95
CA LEU A 35 -19.07 20.85 6.56
C LEU A 35 -17.57 20.71 6.24
N SER A 36 -16.72 21.57 6.80
CA SER A 36 -15.26 21.47 6.61
C SER A 36 -14.63 20.26 7.31
N ILE A 37 -15.19 19.84 8.46
CA ILE A 37 -14.77 18.62 9.16
C ILE A 37 -15.14 17.36 8.35
N GLN A 38 -16.30 17.34 7.69
CA GLN A 38 -16.73 16.22 6.83
C GLN A 38 -15.85 16.07 5.58
N LEU A 39 -15.44 17.19 4.97
CA LEU A 39 -14.57 17.16 3.79
C LEU A 39 -13.16 16.67 4.17
N THR A 40 -12.59 17.13 5.28
CA THR A 40 -11.22 16.74 5.69
C THR A 40 -11.08 15.27 6.10
N PHE A 41 -12.12 14.66 6.67
CA PHE A 41 -12.08 13.24 7.05
C PHE A 41 -11.97 12.31 5.83
N SER A 42 -12.57 12.67 4.71
CA SER A 42 -12.54 11.88 3.47
C SER A 42 -11.17 11.89 2.77
N TYR A 43 -10.43 13.01 2.84
CA TYR A 43 -9.11 13.11 2.19
C TYR A 43 -8.01 12.29 2.89
N ALA A 44 -8.10 12.08 4.21
CA ALA A 44 -7.10 11.33 4.96
C ALA A 44 -7.10 9.81 4.66
N TRP A 45 -8.27 9.24 4.36
CA TRP A 45 -8.40 7.81 4.05
C TRP A 45 -7.96 7.45 2.63
N SER A 46 -8.00 8.41 1.70
CA SER A 46 -7.59 8.17 0.31
C SER A 46 -6.07 7.97 0.17
N GLN A 47 -5.25 8.79 0.84
CA GLN A 47 -3.79 8.77 0.66
C GLN A 47 -3.10 7.48 1.14
N THR A 48 -3.65 6.80 2.15
CA THR A 48 -3.04 5.58 2.71
C THR A 48 -3.28 4.35 1.82
N THR A 49 -4.39 4.31 1.09
CA THR A 49 -4.75 3.19 0.21
C THR A 49 -3.89 3.18 -1.06
N ASP A 50 -3.67 4.36 -1.67
CA ASP A 50 -2.85 4.49 -2.88
C ASP A 50 -1.39 4.10 -2.65
N SER A 51 -0.83 4.50 -1.50
CA SER A 51 0.57 4.21 -1.15
C SER A 51 0.83 2.72 -0.98
N ARG A 52 -0.09 1.99 -0.32
CA ARG A 52 0.05 0.54 -0.10
C ARG A 52 -0.11 -0.25 -1.40
N ALA A 53 -1.07 0.15 -2.24
CA ALA A 53 -1.27 -0.47 -3.55
C ALA A 53 -0.06 -0.24 -4.48
N ALA A 54 0.53 0.94 -4.46
CA ALA A 54 1.73 1.26 -5.25
C ALA A 54 2.93 0.37 -4.85
N VAL A 55 3.19 0.23 -3.55
CA VAL A 55 4.27 -0.63 -3.04
C VAL A 55 4.03 -2.11 -3.41
N ALA A 56 2.79 -2.59 -3.30
CA ALA A 56 2.42 -3.95 -3.67
C ALA A 56 2.67 -4.19 -5.17
N ARG A 57 2.24 -3.28 -6.05
CA ARG A 57 2.47 -3.39 -7.51
C ARG A 57 3.95 -3.40 -7.85
N ALA A 58 4.73 -2.46 -7.32
CA ALA A 58 6.17 -2.38 -7.59
C ALA A 58 6.90 -3.65 -7.13
N SER A 59 6.58 -4.16 -5.94
CA SER A 59 7.19 -5.39 -5.41
C SER A 59 6.77 -6.62 -6.21
N THR A 60 5.52 -6.65 -6.69
CA THR A 60 5.00 -7.72 -7.55
C THR A 60 5.73 -7.76 -8.89
N GLU A 61 5.97 -6.60 -9.51
CA GLU A 61 6.70 -6.51 -10.79
C GLU A 61 8.15 -7.02 -10.65
N VAL A 62 8.84 -6.61 -9.58
CA VAL A 62 10.19 -7.11 -9.27
C VAL A 62 10.19 -8.63 -9.12
N LEU A 63 9.26 -9.18 -8.33
CA LEU A 63 9.17 -10.63 -8.15
C LEU A 63 8.81 -11.37 -9.45
N GLN A 64 7.91 -10.82 -10.28
CA GLN A 64 7.57 -11.39 -11.58
C GLN A 64 8.77 -11.44 -12.51
N ASN A 65 9.58 -10.37 -12.58
CA ASN A 65 10.80 -10.38 -13.38
C ASN A 65 11.75 -11.51 -12.97
N ILE A 66 11.92 -11.72 -11.66
CA ILE A 66 12.76 -12.79 -11.10
C ILE A 66 12.21 -14.17 -11.49
N LEU A 67 10.91 -14.41 -11.24
CA LEU A 67 10.26 -15.70 -11.51
C LEU A 67 10.24 -16.03 -13.00
N ASP A 68 10.01 -15.03 -13.85
CA ASP A 68 10.10 -15.17 -15.30
C ASP A 68 11.53 -15.48 -15.75
N GLY A 69 12.53 -14.81 -15.18
CA GLY A 69 13.94 -15.09 -15.46
C GLY A 69 14.27 -16.55 -15.17
N ILE A 70 13.80 -17.08 -14.03
CA ILE A 70 13.91 -18.51 -13.69
C ILE A 70 13.17 -19.38 -14.72
N ALA A 71 11.91 -19.03 -15.05
CA ALA A 71 11.11 -19.82 -15.98
C ALA A 71 11.75 -19.91 -17.39
N GLN A 72 12.34 -18.80 -17.85
CA GLN A 72 12.92 -18.66 -19.18
C GLN A 72 14.40 -19.07 -19.26
N GLY A 73 15.07 -19.24 -18.12
CA GLY A 73 16.52 -19.48 -18.08
C GLY A 73 17.35 -18.23 -18.36
N ASP A 74 16.76 -17.05 -18.17
CA ASP A 74 17.39 -15.76 -18.39
C ASP A 74 18.01 -15.26 -17.08
N PHE A 75 19.32 -15.48 -16.94
CA PHE A 75 20.10 -15.02 -15.79
C PHE A 75 20.15 -13.49 -15.66
N ALA A 76 20.15 -12.76 -16.78
CA ALA A 76 20.19 -11.31 -16.77
C ALA A 76 18.86 -10.74 -16.25
N LYS A 77 17.72 -11.31 -16.67
CA LYS A 77 16.40 -10.95 -16.14
C LYS A 77 16.24 -11.35 -14.68
N TYR A 78 16.69 -12.55 -14.30
CA TYR A 78 16.66 -13.05 -12.91
C TYR A 78 17.40 -12.11 -11.93
N SER A 79 18.60 -11.68 -12.30
CA SER A 79 19.47 -10.90 -11.42
C SER A 79 19.26 -9.39 -11.51
N LYS A 80 18.48 -8.89 -12.48
CA LYS A 80 18.36 -7.46 -12.83
C LYS A 80 18.22 -6.53 -11.61
N ASP A 81 17.29 -6.86 -10.72
CA ASP A 81 16.88 -6.01 -9.59
C ASP A 81 17.60 -6.34 -8.28
N PHE A 82 18.59 -7.25 -8.31
CA PHE A 82 19.37 -7.62 -7.13
C PHE A 82 20.36 -6.53 -6.73
N ALA A 83 20.55 -6.39 -5.41
CA ALA A 83 21.60 -5.57 -4.83
C ALA A 83 22.99 -6.09 -5.25
N PRO A 84 24.02 -5.23 -5.29
CA PRO A 84 25.37 -5.63 -5.72
C PRO A 84 25.91 -6.86 -5.00
N ASP A 85 25.76 -6.91 -3.67
CA ASP A 85 26.24 -8.04 -2.85
C ASP A 85 25.48 -9.33 -3.18
N MET A 86 24.16 -9.24 -3.37
CA MET A 86 23.34 -10.37 -3.78
C MET A 86 23.73 -10.83 -5.19
N LYS A 87 23.94 -9.93 -6.15
CA LYS A 87 24.44 -10.27 -7.49
C LYS A 87 25.79 -10.97 -7.45
N ALA A 88 26.73 -10.46 -6.66
CA ALA A 88 28.07 -11.03 -6.52
C ALA A 88 28.05 -12.45 -5.94
N SER A 89 27.06 -12.76 -5.10
CA SER A 89 26.86 -14.11 -4.56
C SER A 89 26.25 -15.12 -5.55
N GLN A 90 25.71 -14.65 -6.69
CA GLN A 90 25.05 -15.51 -7.67
C GLN A 90 25.99 -15.87 -8.81
N THR A 91 26.17 -17.17 -9.05
CA THR A 91 26.83 -17.67 -10.25
C THR A 91 25.81 -18.18 -11.26
N ARG A 92 26.22 -18.28 -12.52
CA ARG A 92 25.35 -18.83 -13.58
C ARG A 92 25.01 -20.29 -13.29
N GLU A 93 25.95 -21.04 -12.73
CA GLU A 93 25.80 -22.45 -12.37
C GLU A 93 24.78 -22.61 -11.23
N ALA A 94 24.87 -21.77 -10.19
CA ALA A 94 23.90 -21.77 -9.08
C ALA A 94 22.49 -21.42 -9.58
N PHE A 95 22.37 -20.45 -10.50
CA PHE A 95 21.10 -20.11 -11.14
C PHE A 95 20.51 -21.29 -11.94
N LEU A 96 21.32 -21.97 -12.77
CA LEU A 96 20.85 -23.12 -13.55
C LEU A 96 20.42 -24.28 -12.64
N ALA A 97 21.13 -24.51 -11.54
CA ALA A 97 20.74 -25.50 -10.54
C ALA A 97 19.39 -25.14 -9.88
N LEU A 98 19.21 -23.86 -9.50
CA LEU A 98 17.96 -23.33 -8.96
C LEU A 98 16.80 -23.49 -9.95
N GLN A 99 17.01 -23.10 -11.21
CA GLN A 99 16.02 -23.23 -12.28
C GLN A 99 15.58 -24.68 -12.43
N LYS A 100 16.53 -25.61 -12.55
CA LYS A 100 16.24 -27.03 -12.70
C LYS A 100 15.45 -27.55 -11.51
N LYS A 101 15.83 -27.17 -10.28
CA LYS A 101 15.14 -27.56 -9.04
C LYS A 101 13.69 -27.05 -9.00
N ILE A 102 13.46 -25.78 -9.33
CA ILE A 102 12.12 -25.20 -9.37
C ILE A 102 11.26 -25.85 -10.45
N GLN A 103 11.79 -26.04 -11.66
CA GLN A 103 11.04 -26.64 -12.77
C GLN A 103 10.74 -28.13 -12.55
N SER A 104 11.64 -28.87 -11.90
CA SER A 104 11.43 -30.28 -11.58
C SER A 104 10.39 -30.45 -10.48
N ALA A 105 10.54 -29.72 -9.36
CA ALA A 105 9.71 -29.87 -8.16
C ALA A 105 8.36 -29.14 -8.26
N LEU A 106 8.35 -27.89 -8.72
CA LEU A 106 7.17 -27.01 -8.71
C LEU A 106 6.52 -26.91 -10.10
N GLY A 107 7.32 -26.86 -11.16
CA GLY A 107 6.82 -26.69 -12.53
C GLY A 107 6.62 -25.22 -12.90
N LYS A 108 5.54 -24.90 -13.63
CA LYS A 108 5.25 -23.52 -14.08
C LYS A 108 4.43 -22.77 -13.04
N LEU A 109 4.65 -21.46 -12.92
CA LEU A 109 3.83 -20.57 -12.11
C LEU A 109 2.40 -20.50 -12.69
N LYS A 110 1.38 -20.62 -11.84
CA LYS A 110 -0.04 -20.47 -12.16
C LYS A 110 -0.60 -19.15 -11.68
N SER A 111 -0.31 -18.79 -10.43
CA SER A 111 -0.80 -17.56 -9.81
C SER A 111 0.20 -17.04 -8.78
N LEU A 112 0.14 -15.73 -8.55
CA LEU A 112 0.94 -15.02 -7.57
C LEU A 112 0.03 -14.04 -6.83
N HIS A 113 -0.06 -14.17 -5.51
CA HIS A 113 -0.91 -13.35 -4.66
C HIS A 113 -0.05 -12.64 -3.62
N TYR A 114 -0.19 -11.32 -3.53
CA TYR A 114 0.47 -10.53 -2.50
C TYR A 114 -0.26 -10.71 -1.15
N LEU A 115 0.50 -11.05 -0.10
CA LEU A 115 -0.04 -11.28 1.24
C LEU A 115 0.13 -10.07 2.17
N GLY A 116 1.18 -9.27 1.96
CA GLY A 116 1.45 -8.11 2.78
C GLY A 116 2.94 -7.80 2.91
N SER A 117 3.22 -6.77 3.71
CA SER A 117 4.58 -6.32 3.99
C SER A 117 4.77 -5.93 5.43
N TYR A 118 6.01 -6.00 5.89
CA TYR A 118 6.44 -5.50 7.19
C TYR A 118 7.90 -5.06 7.13
N SER A 119 8.29 -4.15 8.01
CA SER A 119 9.68 -3.69 8.10
C SER A 119 10.42 -4.45 9.18
N GLN A 120 11.64 -4.88 8.90
CA GLN A 120 12.49 -5.58 9.87
C GLN A 120 13.96 -5.25 9.58
N GLY A 121 14.71 -4.84 10.62
CA GLY A 121 16.15 -4.62 10.51
C GLY A 121 16.57 -3.61 9.44
N GLY A 122 15.75 -2.58 9.17
CA GLY A 122 16.01 -1.59 8.12
C GLY A 122 15.68 -2.05 6.69
N ASN A 123 15.09 -3.23 6.52
CA ASN A 123 14.58 -3.75 5.26
C ASN A 123 13.05 -3.77 5.25
N VAL A 124 12.46 -3.78 4.06
CA VAL A 124 11.04 -4.06 3.86
C VAL A 124 10.90 -5.48 3.33
N ILE A 125 10.17 -6.31 4.06
CA ILE A 125 9.89 -7.69 3.71
C ILE A 125 8.50 -7.77 3.09
N GLN A 126 8.43 -8.32 1.89
CA GLN A 126 7.21 -8.52 1.12
C GLN A 126 6.91 -10.02 1.06
N LEU A 127 5.67 -10.40 1.36
CA LEU A 127 5.23 -11.79 1.39
C LEU A 127 4.27 -12.05 0.23
N PHE A 128 4.50 -13.17 -0.45
CA PHE A 128 3.66 -13.61 -1.56
C PHE A 128 3.33 -15.08 -1.44
N LYS A 129 2.18 -15.45 -1.98
CA LYS A 129 1.70 -16.81 -2.13
C LYS A 129 1.72 -17.17 -3.61
N ALA A 130 2.45 -18.20 -3.98
CA ALA A 130 2.56 -18.65 -5.36
C ALA A 130 1.99 -20.06 -5.52
N ASN A 131 1.27 -20.28 -6.62
CA ASN A 131 0.81 -21.61 -7.01
C ASN A 131 1.55 -22.07 -8.25
N PHE A 132 1.91 -23.35 -8.28
CA PHE A 132 2.64 -23.94 -9.40
C PHE A 132 1.89 -25.15 -9.99
N THR A 133 2.32 -25.64 -11.14
CA THR A 133 1.61 -26.71 -11.86
C THR A 133 1.77 -28.10 -11.25
N LYS A 134 2.96 -28.43 -10.73
CA LYS A 134 3.29 -29.79 -10.25
C LYS A 134 3.11 -29.96 -8.74
N HIS A 135 2.98 -28.88 -8.00
CA HIS A 135 2.79 -28.90 -6.56
C HIS A 135 1.39 -28.43 -6.20
N ARG A 136 0.74 -29.11 -5.25
CA ARG A 136 -0.63 -28.77 -4.81
C ARG A 136 -0.64 -27.69 -3.75
N ASP A 137 0.41 -27.63 -2.92
CA ASP A 137 0.47 -26.68 -1.81
C ASP A 137 0.99 -25.33 -2.28
N ASP A 138 0.57 -24.30 -1.55
CA ASP A 138 0.98 -22.92 -1.76
C ASP A 138 2.47 -22.76 -1.40
N VAL A 139 3.23 -22.08 -2.25
CA VAL A 139 4.64 -21.73 -1.99
C VAL A 139 4.66 -20.32 -1.39
N LEU A 140 5.25 -20.18 -0.20
CA LEU A 140 5.45 -18.87 0.41
C LEU A 140 6.74 -18.27 -0.12
N ILE A 141 6.64 -17.09 -0.73
CA ILE A 141 7.79 -16.35 -1.23
C ILE A 141 8.02 -15.14 -0.34
N LYS A 142 9.23 -15.03 0.19
CA LYS A 142 9.70 -13.87 0.97
C LYS A 142 10.69 -13.08 0.12
N LEU A 143 10.33 -11.84 -0.22
CA LEU A 143 11.16 -10.90 -0.94
C LEU A 143 11.62 -9.79 0.02
N VAL A 144 12.93 -9.60 0.15
CA VAL A 144 13.51 -8.61 1.06
C VAL A 144 14.12 -7.48 0.24
N LEU A 145 13.71 -6.26 0.56
CA LEU A 145 14.02 -5.05 -0.17
C LEU A 145 14.69 -4.02 0.75
N GLU A 146 15.64 -3.25 0.21
CA GLU A 146 16.24 -2.12 0.93
C GLU A 146 15.20 -1.00 1.16
N ALA A 147 14.96 -0.61 2.41
CA ALA A 147 13.94 0.40 2.72
C ALA A 147 14.33 1.84 2.35
N LYS A 148 15.63 2.12 2.20
CA LYS A 148 16.18 3.49 2.17
C LYS A 148 16.35 4.09 0.77
N LYS A 149 16.01 3.37 -0.30
CA LYS A 149 16.22 3.82 -1.69
C LYS A 149 14.90 4.08 -2.40
N SER A 150 14.89 5.10 -3.27
CA SER A 150 13.76 5.39 -4.16
C SER A 150 13.43 4.25 -5.12
N LYS A 151 14.44 3.45 -5.48
CA LYS A 151 14.30 2.17 -6.17
C LYS A 151 14.85 1.05 -5.28
N PRO A 152 14.00 0.35 -4.52
CA PRO A 152 14.45 -0.70 -3.62
C PRO A 152 15.08 -1.85 -4.41
N LEU A 153 16.29 -2.24 -4.02
CA LEU A 153 16.98 -3.41 -4.57
C LEU A 153 16.69 -4.64 -3.71
N VAL A 154 16.72 -5.81 -4.34
CA VAL A 154 16.51 -7.09 -3.66
C VAL A 154 17.79 -7.49 -2.93
N THR A 155 17.69 -7.66 -1.63
CA THR A 155 18.79 -8.12 -0.76
C THR A 155 18.59 -9.56 -0.31
N GLY A 156 17.40 -10.14 -0.52
CA GLY A 156 17.17 -11.54 -0.27
C GLY A 156 15.86 -12.05 -0.87
N LEU A 157 15.86 -13.34 -1.19
CA LEU A 157 14.75 -14.06 -1.79
C LEU A 157 14.71 -15.48 -1.23
N TRP A 158 13.56 -15.88 -0.68
CA TRP A 158 13.34 -17.24 -0.19
C TRP A 158 12.04 -17.78 -0.78
N LEU A 159 12.08 -19.04 -1.22
CA LEU A 159 10.92 -19.82 -1.62
C LEU A 159 10.78 -20.95 -0.61
N ASP A 160 9.77 -20.87 0.23
CA ASP A 160 9.47 -21.84 1.27
C ASP A 160 8.37 -22.79 0.78
N SER A 161 8.74 -24.06 0.63
CA SER A 161 7.86 -25.13 0.18
C SER A 161 8.45 -26.50 0.55
N PRO A 162 7.63 -27.43 1.08
CA PRO A 162 8.07 -28.80 1.36
C PRO A 162 8.59 -29.55 0.11
N ALA A 163 8.22 -29.11 -1.10
CA ALA A 163 8.71 -29.70 -2.34
C ALA A 163 10.16 -29.31 -2.68
N LEU A 164 10.69 -28.24 -2.09
CA LEU A 164 12.05 -27.76 -2.32
C LEU A 164 13.06 -28.26 -1.29
N GLU A 165 12.62 -28.93 -0.22
CA GLU A 165 13.51 -29.47 0.83
C GLU A 165 14.00 -30.89 0.54
N LYS A 166 13.43 -31.54 -0.48
CA LYS A 166 13.80 -32.89 -0.95
C LYS A 166 14.94 -32.83 -1.96
#